data_AF-B4X3M0-F1
#
_entry.id   AF-B4X3M0-F1
#
_cell.length_a   1.000
_cell.length_b   1.000
_cell.length_c   1.000
_cell.angle_alpha   90.00
_cell.angle_beta   90.00
_cell.angle_gamma   90.00
#
_symmetry.space_group_name_H-M   'P 1'
#
loop_
_entity.id
_entity.type
_entity.pdbx_description
1 polymer ?
#
loop_
_entity_poly.entity_id
_entity_poly.type
_entity_poly.pdbx_seq_one_letter_code
_entity_poly.pdbx_strand_id
1 'polypeptide(L)'
;MDMDQEKIAKGFYMSLCSHEEIERIFNVSSASDYLLKIRADATVDHVRICRVFRRRMADAGENWCFNGYFDTGPFDNYVKHLADEDYTAAKELTAGFVFCNKPNGQIEKTEFGNIITISESLRYFLYFMNLAILDHGDAEVPQDVRSAAIKIAIRTMLQSEALDFDLDPRGEIPKQVHDNVQLHTDRQLEFIVGHEFAHHFLGHLNDANLIEGTYLSVRELGEKTHKFFSYAQQDELDADITAIERPVYTPDMRADLVNRALFFFVYLHIYQGVKDQISPSMGRAKSHPDPIDRFHHMYNHFKDSVELDEENLKSLLELSDIYKESLVEDVALNFESYEFYGSIYLAQWRGKVLIDRVDF
;
A
#
# COMPACT_ATOMS: atom_id res chain seq x y z
N MET A 1 12.80 -32.96 0.70
CA MET A 1 13.34 -32.17 1.83
C MET A 1 13.59 -33.17 2.95
N ASP A 2 14.75 -33.13 3.61
CA ASP A 2 15.03 -34.06 4.71
C ASP A 2 14.05 -33.81 5.86
N MET A 3 13.59 -34.86 6.55
CA MET A 3 12.52 -34.76 7.56
C MET A 3 12.89 -33.81 8.72
N ASP A 4 14.19 -33.66 8.99
CA ASP A 4 14.72 -32.72 9.98
C ASP A 4 14.74 -31.27 9.46
N GLN A 5 14.95 -31.05 8.16
CA GLN A 5 14.91 -29.71 7.56
C GLN A 5 13.50 -29.13 7.55
N GLU A 6 12.49 -29.96 7.26
CA GLU A 6 11.08 -29.52 7.29
C GLU A 6 10.63 -29.12 8.70
N LYS A 7 10.99 -29.92 9.71
CA LYS A 7 10.68 -29.59 11.11
C LYS A 7 11.32 -28.29 11.55
N ILE A 8 12.58 -28.07 11.18
CA ILE A 8 13.29 -26.81 11.44
C ILE A 8 12.59 -25.64 10.74
N ALA A 9 12.19 -25.80 9.48
CA ALA A 9 11.48 -24.78 8.72
C ALA A 9 10.11 -24.44 9.35
N LYS A 10 9.32 -25.44 9.76
CA LYS A 10 8.03 -25.25 10.46
C LYS A 10 8.20 -24.47 11.76
N GLY A 11 9.32 -24.66 12.46
CA GLY A 11 9.63 -23.96 13.71
C GLY A 11 9.64 -22.43 13.61
N PHE A 12 9.94 -21.86 12.43
CA PHE A 12 9.93 -20.40 12.24
C PHE A 12 8.51 -19.81 12.28
N TYR A 13 7.53 -20.56 11.78
CA TYR A 13 6.14 -20.15 11.73
C TYR A 13 5.40 -20.40 13.05
N MET A 14 5.85 -21.38 13.86
CA MET A 14 5.23 -21.71 15.16
C MET A 14 5.14 -20.53 16.14
N SER A 15 5.95 -19.49 15.94
CA SER A 15 5.90 -18.29 16.79
C SER A 15 4.77 -17.31 16.46
N LEU A 16 4.07 -17.51 15.35
CA LEU A 16 3.02 -16.61 14.85
C LEU A 16 1.81 -17.33 14.26
N CYS A 17 1.97 -18.52 13.69
CA CYS A 17 0.91 -19.24 12.97
C CYS A 17 0.41 -20.43 13.80
N SER A 18 -0.89 -20.70 13.70
CA SER A 18 -1.50 -21.93 14.22
C SER A 18 -0.99 -23.17 13.49
N HIS A 19 -1.18 -24.37 14.07
CA HIS A 19 -0.77 -25.62 13.42
C HIS A 19 -1.46 -25.81 12.06
N GLU A 20 -2.74 -25.43 11.95
CA GLU A 20 -3.51 -25.49 10.71
C GLU A 20 -2.94 -24.54 9.65
N GLU A 21 -2.64 -23.30 10.01
CA GLU A 21 -1.99 -22.33 9.09
C GLU A 21 -0.62 -22.84 8.63
N ILE A 22 0.17 -23.45 9.51
CA ILE A 22 1.48 -24.02 9.15
C ILE A 22 1.33 -25.16 8.13
N GLU A 23 0.36 -26.05 8.32
CA GLU A 23 0.14 -27.13 7.34
C GLU A 23 -0.29 -26.57 5.98
N ARG A 24 -1.10 -25.50 5.93
CA ARG A 24 -1.47 -24.81 4.69
C ARG A 24 -0.29 -24.11 4.00
N ILE A 25 0.62 -23.52 4.77
CA ILE A 25 1.84 -22.85 4.26
C ILE A 25 2.80 -23.85 3.59
N PHE A 26 2.88 -25.07 4.11
CA PHE A 26 3.76 -26.13 3.60
C PHE A 26 3.09 -26.97 2.51
N ASN A 27 1.77 -27.12 2.54
CA ASN A 27 0.98 -27.89 1.58
C ASN A 27 0.00 -26.98 0.85
N VAL A 28 0.52 -26.00 0.11
CA VAL A 28 -0.30 -25.03 -0.62
C VAL A 28 -1.19 -25.76 -1.63
N SER A 29 -2.51 -25.56 -1.52
CA SER A 29 -3.50 -26.24 -2.37
C SER A 29 -4.47 -25.27 -3.06
N SER A 30 -4.42 -23.98 -2.70
CA SER A 30 -5.32 -22.94 -3.20
C SER A 30 -4.62 -21.58 -3.26
N ALA A 31 -5.22 -20.63 -3.99
CA ALA A 31 -4.77 -19.25 -4.03
C ALA A 31 -4.77 -18.59 -2.64
N SER A 32 -5.75 -18.92 -1.78
CA SER A 32 -5.81 -18.46 -0.39
C SER A 32 -4.64 -18.99 0.45
N ASP A 33 -4.27 -20.26 0.29
CA ASP A 33 -3.10 -20.85 0.97
C ASP A 33 -1.80 -20.17 0.50
N TYR A 34 -1.73 -19.83 -0.78
CA TYR A 34 -0.56 -19.15 -1.34
C TYR A 34 -0.43 -17.71 -0.80
N LEU A 35 -1.54 -16.97 -0.71
CA LEU A 35 -1.56 -15.65 -0.07
C LEU A 35 -1.14 -15.73 1.41
N LEU A 36 -1.65 -16.72 2.15
CA LEU A 36 -1.23 -16.99 3.53
C LEU A 36 0.28 -17.24 3.62
N LYS A 37 0.82 -18.05 2.71
CA LYS A 37 2.26 -18.32 2.62
C LYS A 37 3.07 -17.05 2.41
N ILE A 38 2.73 -16.23 1.42
CA ILE A 38 3.45 -14.95 1.15
C ILE A 38 3.46 -14.06 2.39
N ARG A 39 2.30 -13.91 3.04
CA ARG A 39 2.17 -13.09 4.26
C ARG A 39 3.07 -13.62 5.38
N ALA A 40 3.05 -14.93 5.60
CA ALA A 40 3.81 -15.58 6.63
C ALA A 40 5.31 -15.44 6.37
N ASP A 41 5.77 -15.77 5.16
CA ASP A 41 7.15 -15.69 4.71
C ASP A 41 7.68 -14.26 4.90
N ALA A 42 6.93 -13.24 4.43
CA ALA A 42 7.34 -11.84 4.56
C ALA A 42 7.40 -11.34 6.00
N THR A 43 6.52 -11.86 6.87
CA THR A 43 6.46 -11.46 8.28
C THR A 43 7.59 -12.10 9.09
N VAL A 44 7.80 -13.41 8.96
CA VAL A 44 8.81 -14.14 9.76
C VAL A 44 10.24 -13.74 9.39
N ASP A 45 10.45 -13.32 8.15
CA ASP A 45 11.77 -12.93 7.63
C ASP A 45 12.19 -11.52 8.02
N HIS A 46 11.23 -10.65 8.40
CA HIS A 46 11.52 -9.27 8.74
C HIS A 46 11.33 -9.00 10.23
N VAL A 47 12.43 -8.89 10.98
CA VAL A 47 12.45 -8.80 12.45
C VAL A 47 11.48 -7.76 13.02
N ARG A 48 11.42 -6.53 12.47
CA ARG A 48 10.50 -5.50 13.01
C ARG A 48 9.03 -5.83 12.77
N ILE A 49 8.66 -6.30 11.57
CA ILE A 49 7.30 -6.76 11.24
C ILE A 49 6.93 -7.97 12.10
N CYS A 50 7.85 -8.93 12.28
CA CYS A 50 7.66 -10.07 13.19
C CYS A 50 7.38 -9.61 14.63
N ARG A 51 8.11 -8.60 15.15
CA ARG A 51 7.82 -8.01 16.47
C ARG A 51 6.42 -7.41 16.53
N VAL A 52 5.99 -6.68 15.50
CA VAL A 52 4.64 -6.11 15.41
C VAL A 52 3.59 -7.21 15.53
N PHE A 53 3.70 -8.28 14.73
CA PHE A 53 2.75 -9.39 14.76
C PHE A 53 2.79 -10.16 16.09
N ARG A 54 3.95 -10.30 16.73
CA ARG A 54 4.03 -10.90 18.08
C ARG A 54 3.32 -10.06 19.13
N ARG A 55 3.40 -8.75 19.05
CA ARG A 55 2.66 -7.87 19.96
C ARG A 55 1.16 -7.98 19.73
N ARG A 56 0.73 -7.90 18.46
CA ARG A 56 -0.67 -8.09 18.06
C ARG A 56 -1.21 -9.44 18.54
N MET A 57 -0.41 -10.51 18.46
CA MET A 57 -0.72 -11.83 19.00
C MET A 57 -0.88 -11.81 20.52
N ALA A 58 0.03 -11.16 21.24
CA ALA A 58 -0.06 -11.04 22.69
C ALA A 58 -1.31 -10.28 23.13
N ASP A 59 -1.68 -9.21 22.41
CA ASP A 59 -2.87 -8.41 22.68
C ASP A 59 -4.18 -9.16 22.32
N ALA A 60 -4.17 -10.00 21.26
CA ALA A 60 -5.31 -10.80 20.84
C ALA A 60 -5.56 -12.06 21.69
N GLY A 61 -4.50 -12.62 22.30
CA GLY A 61 -4.57 -13.81 23.14
C GLY A 61 -5.14 -15.03 22.41
N GLU A 62 -6.15 -15.67 22.98
CA GLU A 62 -6.78 -16.88 22.42
C GLU A 62 -7.52 -16.64 21.09
N ASN A 63 -7.84 -15.38 20.76
CA ASN A 63 -8.52 -15.02 19.50
C ASN A 63 -7.55 -14.78 18.35
N TRP A 64 -6.26 -15.05 18.54
CA TRP A 64 -5.25 -14.82 17.51
C TRP A 64 -5.44 -15.72 16.29
N CYS A 65 -5.49 -15.09 15.11
CA CYS A 65 -5.38 -15.73 13.81
C CYS A 65 -4.44 -14.88 12.95
N PHE A 66 -3.34 -15.47 12.48
CA PHE A 66 -2.34 -14.74 11.72
C PHE A 66 -2.94 -14.13 10.45
N ASN A 67 -3.66 -14.95 9.68
CA ASN A 67 -4.27 -14.49 8.43
C ASN A 67 -5.37 -13.44 8.67
N GLY A 68 -6.11 -13.58 9.78
CA GLY A 68 -7.25 -12.71 10.12
C GLY A 68 -6.85 -11.32 10.62
N TYR A 69 -5.55 -11.07 10.84
CA TYR A 69 -5.08 -9.76 11.29
C TYR A 69 -4.86 -8.75 10.15
N PHE A 70 -4.76 -9.22 8.89
CA PHE A 70 -4.66 -8.32 7.75
C PHE A 70 -6.02 -7.67 7.48
N ASP A 71 -6.03 -6.35 7.31
CA ASP A 71 -7.26 -5.60 7.08
C ASP A 71 -7.93 -6.01 5.76
N THR A 72 -9.23 -6.29 5.80
CA THR A 72 -10.03 -6.60 4.60
C THR A 72 -10.97 -5.45 4.22
N GLY A 73 -11.05 -4.40 5.03
CA GLY A 73 -11.99 -3.29 4.90
C GLY A 73 -12.03 -2.68 3.50
N PRO A 74 -10.90 -2.20 2.94
CA PRO A 74 -10.88 -1.65 1.58
C PRO A 74 -11.35 -2.62 0.50
N PHE A 75 -11.03 -3.91 0.62
CA PHE A 75 -11.46 -4.94 -0.33
C PHE A 75 -12.95 -5.22 -0.23
N ASP A 76 -13.46 -5.44 0.98
CA ASP A 76 -14.87 -5.69 1.22
C ASP A 76 -15.72 -4.45 0.85
N ASN A 77 -15.20 -3.25 1.10
CA ASN A 77 -15.84 -2.00 0.73
C ASN A 77 -15.93 -1.81 -0.78
N TYR A 78 -14.91 -2.17 -1.55
CA TYR A 78 -15.01 -2.13 -3.01
C TYR A 78 -16.01 -3.17 -3.53
N VAL A 79 -15.83 -4.44 -3.13
CA VAL A 79 -16.58 -5.57 -3.67
C VAL A 79 -18.07 -5.45 -3.37
N LYS A 80 -18.48 -4.98 -2.18
CA LYS A 80 -19.91 -4.88 -1.81
C LYS A 80 -20.73 -3.93 -2.69
N HIS A 81 -20.09 -3.05 -3.46
CA HIS A 81 -20.77 -2.13 -4.36
C HIS A 81 -20.84 -2.64 -5.80
N LEU A 82 -20.26 -3.79 -6.11
CA LEU A 82 -20.38 -4.41 -7.43
C LEU A 82 -21.79 -4.99 -7.65
N ALA A 83 -22.22 -5.06 -8.92
CA ALA A 83 -23.44 -5.79 -9.29
C ALA A 83 -23.26 -7.31 -9.08
N ASP A 84 -24.36 -8.05 -8.92
CA ASP A 84 -24.35 -9.47 -8.50
C ASP A 84 -23.37 -10.38 -9.28
N GLU A 85 -23.27 -10.21 -10.60
CA GLU A 85 -22.35 -11.00 -11.44
C GLU A 85 -20.89 -10.69 -11.12
N ASP A 86 -20.54 -9.39 -11.07
CA ASP A 86 -19.19 -8.93 -10.75
C ASP A 86 -18.82 -9.17 -9.28
N TYR A 87 -19.79 -9.07 -8.36
CA TYR A 87 -19.63 -9.41 -6.96
C TYR A 87 -19.25 -10.88 -6.79
N THR A 88 -19.94 -11.77 -7.51
CA THR A 88 -19.66 -13.21 -7.48
C THR A 88 -18.26 -13.50 -8.03
N ALA A 89 -17.92 -12.94 -9.19
CA ALA A 89 -16.58 -13.07 -9.78
C ALA A 89 -15.49 -12.52 -8.85
N ALA A 90 -15.74 -11.38 -8.20
CA ALA A 90 -14.80 -10.78 -7.26
C ALA A 90 -14.59 -11.62 -6.00
N LYS A 91 -15.63 -12.27 -5.47
CA LYS A 91 -15.54 -13.12 -4.28
C LYS A 91 -14.79 -14.44 -4.53
N GLU A 92 -14.72 -14.89 -5.78
CA GLU A 92 -13.90 -16.04 -6.16
C GLU A 92 -12.40 -15.70 -6.25
N LEU A 93 -12.06 -14.42 -6.45
CA LEU A 93 -10.67 -13.97 -6.46
C LEU A 93 -10.10 -13.88 -5.05
N THR A 94 -8.89 -14.42 -4.91
CA THR A 94 -8.12 -14.21 -3.68
C THR A 94 -7.46 -12.85 -3.75
N ALA A 95 -7.72 -12.01 -2.75
CA ALA A 95 -7.16 -10.67 -2.66
C ALA A 95 -6.77 -10.33 -1.22
N GLY A 96 -5.73 -9.51 -1.04
CA GLY A 96 -5.41 -8.98 0.28
C GLY A 96 -4.10 -8.24 0.39
N PHE A 97 -3.87 -7.64 1.57
CA PHE A 97 -2.60 -6.96 1.85
C PHE A 97 -1.43 -7.92 2.07
N VAL A 98 -0.24 -7.47 1.71
CA VAL A 98 1.05 -8.16 1.91
C VAL A 98 2.16 -7.14 2.20
N PHE A 99 3.26 -7.59 2.82
CA PHE A 99 4.51 -6.82 2.87
C PHE A 99 5.38 -7.21 1.67
N CYS A 100 5.79 -6.24 0.86
CA CYS A 100 6.51 -6.49 -0.40
C CYS A 100 7.63 -5.48 -0.64
N ASN A 101 8.57 -5.84 -1.53
CA ASN A 101 9.72 -4.99 -1.84
C ASN A 101 9.42 -3.81 -2.76
N LYS A 102 8.23 -3.79 -3.37
CA LYS A 102 7.78 -2.68 -4.20
C LYS A 102 6.42 -2.25 -3.67
N PRO A 103 6.36 -1.14 -2.92
CA PRO A 103 5.09 -0.64 -2.39
C PRO A 103 4.10 -0.26 -3.51
N ASN A 104 3.28 -1.22 -3.95
CA ASN A 104 2.28 -1.05 -5.00
C ASN A 104 1.12 -2.06 -4.87
N GLY A 105 0.08 -1.88 -5.68
CA GLY A 105 -0.86 -2.95 -6.06
C GLY A 105 -0.31 -3.77 -7.23
N GLN A 106 -0.65 -5.07 -7.27
CA GLN A 106 -0.29 -5.96 -8.37
C GLN A 106 -1.14 -7.24 -8.38
N ILE A 107 -1.27 -7.82 -9.58
CA ILE A 107 -1.85 -9.14 -9.79
C ILE A 107 -0.73 -10.15 -10.04
N GLU A 108 -0.70 -11.19 -9.22
CA GLU A 108 0.24 -12.29 -9.33
C GLU A 108 -0.43 -13.50 -10.00
N LYS A 109 0.25 -14.10 -10.98
CA LYS A 109 -0.16 -15.37 -11.57
C LYS A 109 0.43 -16.53 -10.80
N THR A 110 -0.43 -17.38 -10.24
CA THR A 110 -0.01 -18.61 -9.53
C THR A 110 -0.59 -19.86 -10.20
N GLU A 111 -0.07 -21.03 -9.82
CA GLU A 111 -0.61 -22.32 -10.26
C GLU A 111 -2.02 -22.60 -9.71
N PHE A 112 -2.46 -21.83 -8.71
CA PHE A 112 -3.74 -22.00 -8.01
C PHE A 112 -4.80 -20.95 -8.41
N GLY A 113 -4.47 -20.08 -9.38
CA GLY A 113 -5.29 -18.93 -9.77
C GLY A 113 -4.55 -17.61 -9.55
N ASN A 114 -5.13 -16.53 -10.08
CA ASN A 114 -4.57 -15.19 -9.91
C ASN A 114 -4.89 -14.65 -8.52
N ILE A 115 -3.95 -13.89 -7.95
CA ILE A 115 -4.10 -13.27 -6.63
C ILE A 115 -3.86 -11.78 -6.77
N ILE A 116 -4.73 -10.97 -6.18
CA ILE A 116 -4.54 -9.52 -6.06
C ILE A 116 -3.82 -9.23 -4.75
N THR A 117 -2.69 -8.53 -4.83
CA THR A 117 -1.93 -8.13 -3.63
C THR A 117 -1.74 -6.63 -3.60
N ILE A 118 -2.00 -6.02 -2.44
CA ILE A 118 -1.71 -4.61 -2.19
C ILE A 118 -0.66 -4.51 -1.09
N SER A 119 0.32 -3.62 -1.25
CA SER A 119 1.35 -3.41 -0.22
C SER A 119 0.79 -2.74 1.04
N GLU A 120 1.09 -3.27 2.22
CA GLU A 120 0.85 -2.56 3.50
C GLU A 120 1.62 -1.24 3.58
N SER A 121 2.82 -1.16 2.97
CA SER A 121 3.59 0.08 2.91
C SER A 121 2.83 1.20 2.19
N LEU A 122 1.98 0.85 1.22
CA LEU A 122 1.17 1.82 0.49
C LEU A 122 0.11 2.47 1.40
N ARG A 123 -0.48 1.73 2.34
CA ARG A 123 -1.38 2.28 3.36
C ARG A 123 -0.70 3.35 4.20
N TYR A 124 0.50 3.04 4.72
CA TYR A 124 1.25 3.99 5.54
C TYR A 124 1.69 5.21 4.73
N PHE A 125 2.12 5.01 3.48
CA PHE A 125 2.39 6.11 2.55
C PHE A 125 1.19 7.06 2.42
N LEU A 126 0.02 6.52 2.09
CA LEU A 126 -1.21 7.30 1.95
C LEU A 126 -1.58 8.02 3.25
N TYR A 127 -1.49 7.32 4.39
CA TYR A 127 -1.74 7.89 5.71
C TYR A 127 -0.88 9.12 5.99
N PHE A 128 0.44 9.03 5.80
CA PHE A 128 1.34 10.14 6.09
C PHE A 128 1.27 11.25 5.03
N MET A 129 0.95 10.93 3.76
CA MET A 129 0.67 11.96 2.75
C MET A 129 -0.61 12.74 3.08
N ASN A 130 -1.68 12.04 3.47
CA ASN A 130 -2.94 12.66 3.91
C ASN A 130 -2.73 13.55 5.13
N LEU A 131 -1.95 13.10 6.12
CA LEU A 131 -1.60 13.92 7.30
C LEU A 131 -0.86 15.21 6.91
N ALA A 132 -0.05 15.16 5.86
CA ALA A 132 0.73 16.31 5.45
C ALA A 132 0.00 17.30 4.55
N ILE A 133 -0.88 16.81 3.68
CA ILE A 133 -1.44 17.60 2.57
C ILE A 133 -2.87 18.05 2.85
N LEU A 134 -3.68 17.26 3.55
CA LEU A 134 -5.08 17.60 3.76
C LEU A 134 -5.24 18.83 4.66
N ASP A 135 -6.34 19.53 4.43
CA ASP A 135 -6.92 20.40 5.44
C ASP A 135 -7.65 19.53 6.48
N HIS A 136 -7.41 19.81 7.75
CA HIS A 136 -8.01 19.11 8.89
C HIS A 136 -9.03 19.97 9.63
N GLY A 137 -9.55 21.00 8.95
CA GLY A 137 -10.55 21.93 9.48
C GLY A 137 -9.97 22.73 10.63
N ASP A 138 -10.64 22.70 11.80
CA ASP A 138 -10.22 23.47 12.98
C ASP A 138 -8.93 22.95 13.64
N ALA A 139 -8.48 21.73 13.29
CA ALA A 139 -7.25 21.17 13.82
C ALA A 139 -6.04 21.63 13.00
N GLU A 140 -5.28 22.58 13.54
CA GLU A 140 -4.04 23.04 12.91
C GLU A 140 -2.95 21.96 13.02
N VAL A 141 -2.50 21.44 11.87
CA VAL A 141 -1.32 20.57 11.78
C VAL A 141 -0.10 21.45 11.50
N PRO A 142 0.86 21.53 12.44
CA PRO A 142 2.02 22.40 12.29
C PRO A 142 2.90 22.05 11.09
N GLN A 143 3.58 23.04 10.51
CA GLN A 143 4.35 22.85 9.29
C GLN A 143 5.51 21.85 9.44
N ASP A 144 6.19 21.83 10.59
CA ASP A 144 7.26 20.87 10.88
C ASP A 144 6.72 19.42 10.97
N VAL A 145 5.51 19.24 11.47
CA VAL A 145 4.80 17.96 11.47
C VAL A 145 4.43 17.55 10.05
N ARG A 146 3.90 18.46 9.23
CA ARG A 146 3.59 18.19 7.81
C ARG A 146 4.84 17.78 7.04
N SER A 147 5.94 18.51 7.18
CA SER A 147 7.22 18.18 6.55
C SER A 147 7.76 16.82 7.02
N ALA A 148 7.69 16.51 8.32
CA ALA A 148 8.09 15.21 8.84
C ALA A 148 7.20 14.07 8.31
N ALA A 149 5.89 14.29 8.22
CA ALA A 149 4.93 13.33 7.69
C ALA A 149 5.22 12.98 6.22
N ILE A 150 5.46 13.97 5.35
CA ILE A 150 5.86 13.69 3.96
C ILE A 150 7.14 12.88 3.93
N LYS A 151 8.15 13.23 4.75
CA LYS A 151 9.40 12.48 4.80
C LYS A 151 9.19 11.02 5.22
N ILE A 152 8.30 10.76 6.19
CA ILE A 152 7.92 9.39 6.60
C ILE A 152 7.28 8.67 5.42
N ALA A 153 6.33 9.31 4.73
CA ALA A 153 5.65 8.72 3.58
C ALA A 153 6.65 8.33 2.48
N ILE A 154 7.54 9.24 2.11
CA ILE A 154 8.56 9.00 1.08
C ILE A 154 9.52 7.88 1.49
N ARG A 155 10.05 7.90 2.72
CA ARG A 155 10.92 6.83 3.24
C ARG A 155 10.20 5.47 3.29
N THR A 156 8.89 5.46 3.53
CA THR A 156 8.05 4.25 3.48
C THR A 156 8.03 3.65 2.07
N MET A 157 7.84 4.48 1.04
CA MET A 157 7.87 4.03 -0.36
C MET A 157 9.27 3.64 -0.84
N LEU A 158 10.31 4.31 -0.33
CA LEU A 158 11.73 3.97 -0.57
C LEU A 158 12.22 2.76 0.25
N GLN A 159 11.37 2.22 1.14
CA GLN A 159 11.70 1.12 2.05
C GLN A 159 12.82 1.40 3.06
N SER A 160 13.14 2.67 3.30
CA SER A 160 14.07 3.09 4.34
C SER A 160 13.38 3.41 5.67
N GLU A 161 12.05 3.45 5.70
CA GLU A 161 11.29 3.57 6.94
C GLU A 161 11.02 2.20 7.58
N ALA A 162 11.18 2.12 8.90
CA ALA A 162 10.74 0.95 9.63
C ALA A 162 9.20 0.83 9.63
N LEU A 163 8.66 -0.38 9.44
CA LEU A 163 7.21 -0.62 9.35
C LEU A 163 6.56 -1.01 10.69
N ASP A 164 7.20 -0.65 11.81
CA ASP A 164 6.73 -0.95 13.16
C ASP A 164 5.87 0.15 13.78
N PHE A 165 5.04 0.80 12.97
CA PHE A 165 4.19 1.92 13.37
C PHE A 165 3.27 1.63 14.57
N ASP A 166 2.83 0.38 14.75
CA ASP A 166 2.01 -0.03 15.90
C ASP A 166 2.80 -0.12 17.20
N LEU A 167 4.08 -0.47 17.11
CA LEU A 167 4.96 -0.63 18.27
C LEU A 167 5.64 0.67 18.65
N ASP A 168 6.13 1.40 17.65
CA ASP A 168 6.86 2.65 17.76
C ASP A 168 6.09 3.72 16.97
N PRO A 169 4.95 4.24 17.46
CA PRO A 169 4.22 5.28 16.76
C PRO A 169 5.13 6.46 16.45
N ARG A 170 5.06 7.00 15.23
CA ARG A 170 5.92 8.15 14.87
C ARG A 170 5.50 9.45 15.55
N GLY A 171 4.34 9.49 16.17
CA GLY A 171 3.89 10.57 17.03
C GLY A 171 2.49 10.37 17.58
N GLU A 172 2.08 11.28 18.46
CA GLU A 172 0.77 11.37 19.09
C GLU A 172 -0.13 12.27 18.23
N ILE A 173 -0.88 11.65 17.32
CA ILE A 173 -1.76 12.37 16.39
C ILE A 173 -3.11 12.64 17.08
N PRO A 174 -3.61 13.90 17.08
CA PRO A 174 -4.93 14.21 17.63
C PRO A 174 -6.03 13.37 16.97
N LYS A 175 -6.98 12.86 17.77
CA LYS A 175 -8.00 11.91 17.29
C LYS A 175 -8.76 12.41 16.06
N GLN A 176 -9.19 13.68 16.05
CA GLN A 176 -9.90 14.29 14.92
C GLN A 176 -9.07 14.25 13.62
N VAL A 177 -7.77 14.53 13.71
CA VAL A 177 -6.85 14.47 12.58
C VAL A 177 -6.68 13.02 12.13
N HIS A 178 -6.44 12.10 13.08
CA HIS A 178 -6.31 10.67 12.80
C HIS A 178 -7.53 10.09 12.08
N ASP A 179 -8.73 10.35 12.59
CA ASP A 179 -9.98 9.87 11.99
C ASP A 179 -10.15 10.40 10.55
N ASN A 180 -9.84 11.68 10.31
CA ASN A 180 -9.89 12.27 8.97
C ASN A 180 -8.86 11.63 8.03
N VAL A 181 -7.60 11.51 8.46
CA VAL A 181 -6.54 10.87 7.69
C VAL A 181 -6.91 9.44 7.34
N GLN A 182 -7.39 8.67 8.30
CA GLN A 182 -7.77 7.27 8.12
C GLN A 182 -8.92 7.14 7.10
N LEU A 183 -9.95 7.97 7.21
CA LEU A 183 -11.06 7.99 6.25
C LEU A 183 -10.54 8.18 4.82
N HIS A 184 -9.66 9.16 4.60
CA HIS A 184 -9.10 9.42 3.28
C HIS A 184 -8.22 8.27 2.79
N THR A 185 -7.38 7.72 3.66
CA THR A 185 -6.50 6.58 3.34
C THR A 185 -7.30 5.35 2.93
N ASP A 186 -8.35 5.00 3.68
CA ASP A 186 -9.16 3.82 3.39
C ASP A 186 -9.92 3.99 2.06
N ARG A 187 -10.41 5.19 1.76
CA ARG A 187 -11.07 5.48 0.47
C ARG A 187 -10.09 5.50 -0.71
N GLN A 188 -8.86 5.95 -0.51
CA GLN A 188 -7.80 5.83 -1.53
C GLN A 188 -7.41 4.38 -1.76
N LEU A 189 -7.30 3.57 -0.71
CA LEU A 189 -7.07 2.14 -0.82
C LEU A 189 -8.22 1.41 -1.53
N GLU A 190 -9.47 1.82 -1.32
CA GLU A 190 -10.62 1.29 -2.04
C GLU A 190 -10.51 1.52 -3.55
N PHE A 191 -10.07 2.72 -3.97
CA PHE A 191 -9.77 2.98 -5.38
C PHE A 191 -8.65 2.09 -5.92
N ILE A 192 -7.54 1.96 -5.18
CA ILE A 192 -6.39 1.12 -5.59
C ILE A 192 -6.80 -0.35 -5.71
N VAL A 193 -7.58 -0.85 -4.75
CA VAL A 193 -8.16 -2.20 -4.85
C VAL A 193 -9.03 -2.30 -6.10
N GLY A 194 -9.92 -1.33 -6.31
CA GLY A 194 -10.79 -1.31 -7.48
C GLY A 194 -10.04 -1.31 -8.81
N HIS A 195 -8.92 -0.61 -8.89
CA HIS A 195 -8.01 -0.59 -10.03
C HIS A 195 -7.45 -1.99 -10.35
N GLU A 196 -6.98 -2.72 -9.34
CA GLU A 196 -6.53 -4.11 -9.56
C GLU A 196 -7.69 -5.02 -9.99
N PHE A 197 -8.85 -4.92 -9.35
CA PHE A 197 -10.03 -5.69 -9.80
C PHE A 197 -10.43 -5.33 -11.25
N ALA A 198 -10.31 -4.06 -11.65
CA ALA A 198 -10.59 -3.62 -13.01
C ALA A 198 -9.65 -4.29 -14.03
N HIS A 199 -8.35 -4.42 -13.75
CA HIS A 199 -7.42 -5.18 -14.60
C HIS A 199 -7.89 -6.63 -14.80
N HIS A 200 -8.40 -7.27 -13.74
CA HIS A 200 -8.98 -8.60 -13.87
C HIS A 200 -10.23 -8.58 -14.76
N PHE A 201 -11.18 -7.69 -14.49
CA PHE A 201 -12.46 -7.66 -15.19
C PHE A 201 -12.36 -7.28 -16.67
N LEU A 202 -11.38 -6.44 -17.03
CA LEU A 202 -11.11 -6.05 -18.41
C LEU A 202 -10.27 -7.10 -19.16
N GLY A 203 -9.78 -8.14 -18.47
CA GLY A 203 -8.98 -9.19 -19.08
C GLY A 203 -7.56 -8.74 -19.45
N HIS A 204 -6.99 -7.77 -18.72
CA HIS A 204 -5.62 -7.27 -18.93
C HIS A 204 -4.53 -8.28 -18.52
N LEU A 205 -4.90 -9.52 -18.18
CA LEU A 205 -4.04 -10.58 -17.64
C LEU A 205 -3.47 -11.47 -18.76
N ASN A 206 -2.68 -10.86 -19.65
CA ASN A 206 -2.02 -11.58 -20.74
C ASN A 206 -0.65 -12.14 -20.32
N ASP A 207 -0.41 -13.43 -20.56
CA ASP A 207 0.86 -14.11 -20.26
C ASP A 207 2.08 -13.47 -20.93
N ALA A 208 1.89 -12.79 -22.06
CA ALA A 208 2.95 -12.04 -22.74
C ALA A 208 3.49 -10.86 -21.90
N ASN A 209 2.73 -10.40 -20.90
CA ASN A 209 3.07 -9.25 -20.07
C ASN A 209 3.62 -9.66 -18.70
N LEU A 210 3.93 -10.95 -18.47
CA LEU A 210 4.48 -11.40 -17.19
C LEU A 210 5.91 -10.89 -16.98
N ILE A 211 6.13 -10.27 -15.82
CA ILE A 211 7.42 -9.82 -15.33
C ILE A 211 7.77 -10.54 -14.02
N GLU A 212 9.05 -10.72 -13.77
CA GLU A 212 9.55 -11.35 -12.54
C GLU A 212 9.83 -10.30 -11.44
N GLY A 213 9.49 -10.63 -10.19
CA GLY A 213 9.76 -9.79 -9.02
C GLY A 213 9.85 -10.59 -7.72
N THR A 214 10.08 -9.90 -6.60
CA THR A 214 10.29 -10.55 -5.28
C THR A 214 9.46 -9.88 -4.19
N TYR A 215 8.98 -10.68 -3.23
CA TYR A 215 8.46 -10.17 -1.96
C TYR A 215 9.60 -9.84 -1.00
N LEU A 216 9.25 -9.22 0.12
CA LEU A 216 10.18 -8.93 1.19
C LEU A 216 10.52 -10.25 1.90
N SER A 217 11.56 -10.96 1.47
CA SER A 217 12.08 -12.15 2.13
C SER A 217 13.60 -12.15 2.13
N VAL A 218 14.19 -12.70 3.20
CA VAL A 218 15.65 -12.77 3.38
C VAL A 218 16.13 -14.24 3.31
N ARG A 219 15.23 -15.22 3.44
CA ARG A 219 15.61 -16.60 3.74
C ARG A 219 15.60 -17.57 2.58
N GLU A 220 15.14 -17.18 1.40
CA GLU A 220 15.32 -18.03 0.24
C GLU A 220 16.73 -17.87 -0.31
N LEU A 221 17.59 -18.87 -0.03
CA LEU A 221 18.92 -19.12 -0.61
C LEU A 221 18.87 -19.42 -2.13
N GLY A 222 17.98 -18.74 -2.82
CA GLY A 222 17.66 -18.76 -4.24
C GLY A 222 16.45 -17.86 -4.40
N GLU A 223 16.63 -16.67 -4.96
CA GLU A 223 15.55 -15.70 -5.18
C GLU A 223 14.39 -16.39 -5.93
N LYS A 224 13.29 -16.76 -5.26
CA LYS A 224 12.10 -17.15 -6.02
C LYS A 224 11.55 -15.90 -6.66
N THR A 225 11.60 -15.89 -7.98
CA THR A 225 10.96 -14.88 -8.77
C THR A 225 9.47 -15.22 -8.90
N HIS A 226 8.65 -14.28 -8.48
CA HIS A 226 7.20 -14.30 -8.63
C HIS A 226 6.82 -13.65 -9.95
N LYS A 227 5.75 -14.12 -10.58
CA LYS A 227 5.29 -13.63 -11.89
C LYS A 227 4.13 -12.66 -11.72
N PHE A 228 4.41 -11.39 -11.99
CA PHE A 228 3.44 -10.30 -11.93
C PHE A 228 3.05 -9.87 -13.35
N PHE A 229 1.83 -9.39 -13.53
CA PHE A 229 1.47 -8.75 -14.80
C PHE A 229 2.01 -7.32 -14.86
N SER A 230 2.61 -6.96 -15.99
CA SER A 230 2.83 -5.57 -16.38
C SER A 230 1.68 -5.12 -17.29
N TYR A 231 1.40 -3.82 -17.31
CA TYR A 231 0.25 -3.29 -18.05
C TYR A 231 0.68 -2.26 -19.08
N ALA A 232 -0.03 -2.22 -20.20
CA ALA A 232 0.15 -1.16 -21.18
C ALA A 232 -0.42 0.16 -20.65
N GLN A 233 0.04 1.29 -21.19
CA GLN A 233 -0.47 2.60 -20.77
C GLN A 233 -1.99 2.72 -20.94
N GLN A 234 -2.55 2.19 -22.03
CA GLN A 234 -3.99 2.21 -22.24
C GLN A 234 -4.72 1.33 -21.21
N ASP A 235 -4.20 0.13 -20.92
CA ASP A 235 -4.79 -0.78 -19.92
C ASP A 235 -4.89 -0.13 -18.54
N GLU A 236 -3.89 0.66 -18.14
CA GLU A 236 -3.87 1.41 -16.88
C GLU A 236 -4.94 2.51 -16.86
N LEU A 237 -5.09 3.25 -17.96
CA LEU A 237 -6.11 4.29 -18.08
C LEU A 237 -7.53 3.71 -18.08
N ASP A 238 -7.73 2.57 -18.74
CA ASP A 238 -9.00 1.86 -18.77
C ASP A 238 -9.35 1.28 -17.38
N ALA A 239 -8.35 0.75 -16.67
CA ALA A 239 -8.52 0.25 -15.31
C ALA A 239 -8.88 1.37 -14.31
N ASP A 240 -8.28 2.56 -14.44
CA ASP A 240 -8.62 3.73 -13.61
C ASP A 240 -10.08 4.14 -13.71
N ILE A 241 -10.60 4.25 -14.93
CA ILE A 241 -12.00 4.60 -15.16
C ILE A 241 -12.92 3.48 -14.67
N THR A 242 -12.59 2.23 -15.00
CA THR A 242 -13.40 1.06 -14.65
C THR A 242 -13.48 0.85 -13.13
N ALA A 243 -12.43 1.16 -12.38
CA ALA A 243 -12.45 1.11 -10.91
C ALA A 243 -13.53 2.01 -10.29
N ILE A 244 -13.95 3.06 -10.99
CA ILE A 244 -14.94 4.04 -10.51
C ILE A 244 -16.31 3.78 -11.14
N GLU A 245 -16.37 3.39 -12.41
CA GLU A 245 -17.63 3.20 -13.13
C GLU A 245 -18.30 1.84 -12.87
N ARG A 246 -17.50 0.81 -12.61
CA ARG A 246 -18.02 -0.56 -12.49
C ARG A 246 -18.84 -0.78 -11.21
N PRO A 247 -18.45 -0.24 -10.03
CA PRO A 247 -19.30 -0.32 -8.86
C PRO A 247 -20.55 0.58 -8.98
N VAL A 248 -21.64 0.13 -8.38
CA VAL A 248 -22.93 0.82 -8.31
C VAL A 248 -22.90 1.86 -7.18
N TYR A 249 -22.25 2.99 -7.45
CA TYR A 249 -22.19 4.12 -6.52
C TYR A 249 -23.34 5.12 -6.69
N THR A 250 -23.71 5.77 -5.60
CA THR A 250 -24.45 7.04 -5.67
C THR A 250 -23.56 8.14 -6.28
N PRO A 251 -24.14 9.23 -6.83
CA PRO A 251 -23.34 10.33 -7.37
C PRO A 251 -22.31 10.88 -6.38
N ASP A 252 -22.69 11.06 -5.12
CA ASP A 252 -21.79 11.58 -4.07
C ASP A 252 -20.64 10.63 -3.76
N MET A 253 -20.93 9.32 -3.69
CA MET A 253 -19.88 8.30 -3.46
C MET A 253 -18.91 8.22 -4.62
N ARG A 254 -19.40 8.38 -5.85
CA ARG A 254 -18.57 8.43 -7.06
C ARG A 254 -17.70 9.68 -7.06
N ALA A 255 -18.28 10.85 -6.80
CA ALA A 255 -17.55 12.11 -6.68
C ALA A 255 -16.44 12.04 -5.62
N ASP A 256 -16.75 11.49 -4.44
CA ASP A 256 -15.77 11.24 -3.38
C ASP A 256 -14.64 10.34 -3.89
N LEU A 257 -14.94 9.18 -4.48
CA LEU A 257 -13.90 8.25 -4.93
C LEU A 257 -13.02 8.84 -6.04
N VAL A 258 -13.60 9.57 -6.99
CA VAL A 258 -12.86 10.32 -8.03
C VAL A 258 -11.90 11.30 -7.36
N ASN A 259 -12.37 12.09 -6.40
CA ASN A 259 -11.52 13.05 -5.69
C ASN A 259 -10.38 12.36 -4.93
N ARG A 260 -10.64 11.23 -4.25
CA ARG A 260 -9.62 10.45 -3.54
C ARG A 260 -8.56 9.90 -4.48
N ALA A 261 -8.97 9.41 -5.64
CA ALA A 261 -8.08 8.91 -6.68
C ALA A 261 -7.22 10.04 -7.28
N LEU A 262 -7.77 11.24 -7.49
CA LEU A 262 -7.02 12.42 -7.94
C LEU A 262 -5.91 12.79 -6.93
N PHE A 263 -6.23 12.81 -5.64
CA PHE A 263 -5.23 13.02 -4.57
C PHE A 263 -4.14 11.94 -4.59
N PHE A 264 -4.52 10.67 -4.79
CA PHE A 264 -3.56 9.58 -4.88
C PHE A 264 -2.54 9.78 -6.01
N PHE A 265 -2.99 10.18 -7.20
CA PHE A 265 -2.07 10.45 -8.31
C PHE A 265 -1.11 11.61 -8.03
N VAL A 266 -1.58 12.66 -7.37
CA VAL A 266 -0.70 13.74 -6.91
C VAL A 266 0.34 13.24 -5.92
N TYR A 267 -0.04 12.36 -4.99
CA TYR A 267 0.91 11.79 -4.03
C TYR A 267 2.00 10.96 -4.72
N LEU A 268 1.61 10.15 -5.72
CA LEU A 268 2.57 9.41 -6.55
C LEU A 268 3.49 10.34 -7.33
N HIS A 269 2.99 11.49 -7.82
CA HIS A 269 3.81 12.47 -8.52
C HIS A 269 4.92 13.05 -7.63
N ILE A 270 4.58 13.42 -6.38
CA ILE A 270 5.55 13.91 -5.39
C ILE A 270 6.61 12.83 -5.11
N TYR A 271 6.18 11.58 -4.88
CA TYR A 271 7.10 10.47 -4.66
C TYR A 271 8.02 10.23 -5.84
N GLN A 272 7.50 10.26 -7.07
CA GLN A 272 8.28 10.05 -8.27
C GLN A 272 9.39 11.10 -8.41
N GLY A 273 9.12 12.37 -8.09
CA GLY A 273 10.14 13.42 -8.09
C GLY A 273 11.33 13.11 -7.17
N VAL A 274 11.06 12.64 -5.96
CA VAL A 274 12.12 12.24 -5.01
C VAL A 274 12.87 10.99 -5.50
N LYS A 275 12.13 9.97 -5.94
CA LYS A 275 12.72 8.72 -6.43
C LYS A 275 13.63 8.96 -7.62
N ASP A 276 13.23 9.80 -8.57
CA ASP A 276 14.00 10.11 -9.77
C ASP A 276 15.27 10.91 -9.43
N GLN A 277 15.25 11.72 -8.35
CA GLN A 277 16.45 12.38 -7.83
C GLN A 277 17.45 11.39 -7.21
N ILE A 278 16.96 10.36 -6.50
CA ILE A 278 17.80 9.34 -5.85
C ILE A 278 18.35 8.33 -6.88
N SER A 279 17.50 7.86 -7.78
CA SER A 279 17.83 6.83 -8.76
C SER A 279 17.21 7.19 -10.12
N PRO A 280 17.85 8.06 -10.90
CA PRO A 280 17.35 8.50 -12.20
C PRO A 280 17.08 7.32 -13.14
N SER A 281 15.90 7.27 -13.75
CA SER A 281 15.54 6.26 -14.73
C SER A 281 16.22 6.53 -16.08
N MET A 282 17.53 6.32 -16.18
CA MET A 282 18.27 6.45 -17.43
C MET A 282 17.86 5.34 -18.40
N GLY A 283 16.87 5.61 -19.27
CA GLY A 283 16.47 4.75 -20.38
C GLY A 283 15.65 3.50 -20.04
N ARG A 284 15.09 3.39 -18.82
CA ARG A 284 14.16 2.31 -18.46
C ARG A 284 12.73 2.68 -18.87
N ALA A 285 12.00 1.75 -19.49
CA ALA A 285 10.58 1.92 -19.75
C ALA A 285 9.83 2.13 -18.41
N LYS A 286 9.01 3.19 -18.32
CA LYS A 286 8.11 3.41 -17.17
C LYS A 286 7.08 2.28 -17.15
N SER A 287 6.86 1.64 -16.01
CA SER A 287 5.88 0.55 -15.86
C SER A 287 4.43 1.01 -15.80
N HIS A 288 4.20 2.30 -15.52
CA HIS A 288 2.89 2.95 -15.54
C HIS A 288 3.00 4.29 -16.30
N PRO A 289 1.89 4.83 -16.84
CA PRO A 289 1.83 6.22 -17.30
C PRO A 289 2.24 7.20 -16.20
N ASP A 290 2.58 8.43 -16.58
CA ASP A 290 2.86 9.47 -15.60
C ASP A 290 1.66 9.71 -14.68
N PRO A 291 1.83 9.84 -13.35
CA PRO A 291 0.70 10.06 -12.44
C PRO A 291 -0.14 11.29 -12.81
N ILE A 292 0.47 12.35 -13.33
CA ILE A 292 -0.26 13.57 -13.73
C ILE A 292 -1.04 13.35 -15.03
N ASP A 293 -0.54 12.52 -15.95
CA ASP A 293 -1.30 12.11 -17.14
C ASP A 293 -2.55 11.32 -16.72
N ARG A 294 -2.42 10.38 -15.75
CA ARG A 294 -3.56 9.63 -15.19
C ARG A 294 -4.55 10.54 -14.47
N PHE A 295 -4.06 11.51 -13.69
CA PHE A 295 -4.88 12.55 -13.07
C PHE A 295 -5.72 13.28 -14.11
N HIS A 296 -5.09 13.80 -15.17
CA HIS A 296 -5.80 14.57 -16.20
C HIS A 296 -6.76 13.71 -17.00
N HIS A 297 -6.42 12.46 -17.30
CA HIS A 297 -7.32 11.52 -17.95
C HIS A 297 -8.59 11.31 -17.13
N MET A 298 -8.44 10.96 -15.85
CA MET A 298 -9.57 10.73 -14.95
C MET A 298 -10.39 12.00 -14.71
N TYR A 299 -9.75 13.14 -14.46
CA TYR A 299 -10.43 14.42 -14.33
C TYR A 299 -11.27 14.75 -15.56
N ASN A 300 -10.69 14.64 -16.75
CA ASN A 300 -11.39 14.98 -17.98
C ASN A 300 -12.56 14.03 -18.28
N HIS A 301 -12.47 12.78 -17.86
CA HIS A 301 -13.56 11.80 -17.99
C HIS A 301 -14.74 12.13 -17.07
N PHE A 302 -14.47 12.50 -15.81
CA PHE A 302 -15.51 12.65 -14.79
C PHE A 302 -16.03 14.08 -14.57
N LYS A 303 -15.28 15.13 -14.92
CA LYS A 303 -15.59 16.54 -14.59
C LYS A 303 -17.00 17.02 -14.94
N ASP A 304 -17.59 16.48 -16.01
CA ASP A 304 -18.95 16.87 -16.47
C ASP A 304 -20.06 15.99 -15.85
N SER A 305 -19.68 14.94 -15.11
CA SER A 305 -20.58 13.90 -14.59
C SER A 305 -20.66 13.84 -13.05
N VAL A 306 -19.68 14.43 -12.36
CA VAL A 306 -19.62 14.50 -10.91
C VAL A 306 -19.19 15.90 -10.47
N GLU A 307 -19.63 16.33 -9.29
CA GLU A 307 -19.24 17.62 -8.73
C GLU A 307 -17.81 17.54 -8.16
N LEU A 308 -16.89 18.28 -8.79
CA LEU A 308 -15.49 18.39 -8.36
C LEU A 308 -15.17 19.84 -8.02
N ASP A 309 -14.41 20.02 -6.94
CA ASP A 309 -13.86 21.33 -6.57
C ASP A 309 -12.62 21.63 -7.43
N GLU A 310 -12.84 22.29 -8.57
CA GLU A 310 -11.76 22.63 -9.52
C GLU A 310 -10.69 23.54 -8.90
N GLU A 311 -11.07 24.46 -8.00
CA GLU A 311 -10.15 25.36 -7.34
C GLU A 311 -9.22 24.59 -6.40
N ASN A 312 -9.80 23.71 -5.57
CA ASN A 312 -9.02 22.85 -4.68
C ASN A 312 -8.09 21.90 -5.45
N LEU A 313 -8.56 21.30 -6.54
CA LEU A 313 -7.73 20.42 -7.38
C LEU A 313 -6.57 21.17 -8.05
N LYS A 314 -6.81 22.41 -8.48
CA LYS A 314 -5.75 23.27 -9.02
C LYS A 314 -4.73 23.63 -7.93
N SER A 315 -5.20 24.03 -6.74
CA SER A 315 -4.32 24.32 -5.60
C SER A 315 -3.52 23.09 -5.17
N LEU A 316 -4.10 21.90 -5.23
CA LEU A 316 -3.41 20.65 -4.95
C LEU A 316 -2.25 20.39 -5.94
N LEU A 317 -2.46 20.62 -7.24
CA LEU A 317 -1.41 20.49 -8.25
C LEU A 317 -0.28 21.50 -8.00
N GLU A 318 -0.61 22.77 -7.77
CA GLU A 318 0.37 23.82 -7.47
C GLU A 318 1.17 23.50 -6.19
N LEU A 319 0.49 23.01 -5.14
CA LEU A 319 1.11 22.58 -3.90
C LEU A 319 2.06 21.38 -4.12
N SER A 320 1.69 20.47 -5.02
CA SER A 320 2.50 19.29 -5.32
C SER A 320 3.84 19.65 -5.96
N ASP A 321 3.86 20.66 -6.84
CA ASP A 321 5.09 21.16 -7.45
C ASP A 321 6.00 21.79 -6.40
N ILE A 322 5.44 22.60 -5.50
CA ILE A 322 6.18 23.22 -4.39
C ILE A 322 6.82 22.14 -3.49
N TYR A 323 6.04 21.13 -3.08
CA TYR A 323 6.57 20.04 -2.26
C TYR A 323 7.63 19.25 -3.00
N LYS A 324 7.41 18.94 -4.27
CA LYS A 324 8.35 18.19 -5.08
C LYS A 324 9.68 18.94 -5.21
N GLU A 325 9.67 20.23 -5.53
CA GLU A 325 10.88 21.05 -5.60
C GLU A 325 11.61 21.07 -4.26
N SER A 326 10.89 21.35 -3.16
CA SER A 326 11.46 21.38 -1.82
C SER A 326 12.07 20.05 -1.38
N LEU A 327 11.41 18.92 -1.70
CA LEU A 327 11.92 17.59 -1.35
C LEU A 327 13.12 17.19 -2.21
N VAL A 328 13.13 17.55 -3.50
CA VAL A 328 14.29 17.30 -4.37
C VAL A 328 15.52 18.04 -3.85
N GLU A 329 15.34 19.28 -3.40
CA GLU A 329 16.41 20.04 -2.73
C GLU A 329 16.82 19.39 -1.40
N ASP A 330 15.87 18.98 -0.55
CA ASP A 330 16.17 18.30 0.71
C ASP A 330 16.95 17.00 0.49
N VAL A 331 16.56 16.20 -0.51
CA VAL A 331 17.26 14.96 -0.88
C VAL A 331 18.69 15.26 -1.35
N ALA A 332 18.89 16.31 -2.14
CA ALA A 332 20.22 16.68 -2.62
C ALA A 332 21.17 17.10 -1.48
N LEU A 333 20.63 17.74 -0.43
CA LEU A 333 21.40 18.20 0.72
C LEU A 333 21.52 17.15 1.83
N ASN A 334 20.52 16.28 1.98
CA ASN A 334 20.33 15.36 3.11
C ASN A 334 20.08 13.91 2.64
N PHE A 335 20.70 13.46 1.57
CA PHE A 335 20.49 12.14 0.95
C PHE A 335 20.50 10.97 1.94
N GLU A 336 21.44 10.96 2.89
CA GLU A 336 21.57 9.91 3.91
C GLU A 336 20.28 9.74 4.73
N SER A 337 19.53 10.82 4.92
CA SER A 337 18.24 10.82 5.64
C SER A 337 17.10 10.19 4.84
N TYR A 338 17.32 9.79 3.59
CA TYR A 338 16.39 9.02 2.75
C TYR A 338 16.87 7.58 2.50
N GLU A 339 18.17 7.31 2.63
CA GLU A 339 18.76 5.98 2.44
C GLU A 339 18.80 5.17 3.75
N PHE A 340 19.12 5.80 4.88
CA PHE A 340 19.31 5.09 6.14
C PHE A 340 18.01 4.41 6.61
N TYR A 341 18.08 3.10 6.84
CA TYR A 341 16.97 2.32 7.37
C TYR A 341 16.72 2.61 8.85
N GLY A 342 15.54 3.13 9.19
CA GLY A 342 15.18 3.43 10.57
C GLY A 342 13.85 4.19 10.71
N SER A 343 13.52 4.54 11.95
CA SER A 343 12.34 5.34 12.28
C SER A 343 12.65 6.84 12.22
N ILE A 344 11.76 7.65 11.65
CA ILE A 344 11.72 9.10 11.89
C ILE A 344 10.38 9.50 12.52
N TYR A 345 10.34 10.63 13.22
CA TYR A 345 9.22 11.01 14.07
C TYR A 345 8.57 12.34 13.63
N LEU A 346 7.30 12.51 13.98
CA LEU A 346 6.45 13.67 13.67
C LEU A 346 6.83 14.91 14.49
N ALA A 347 8.07 15.39 14.36
CA ALA A 347 8.56 16.65 14.93
C ALA A 347 8.01 16.93 16.36
N GLN A 348 7.29 18.04 16.55
CA GLN A 348 6.70 18.39 17.84
C GLN A 348 5.60 17.44 18.35
N TRP A 349 5.02 16.59 17.50
CA TRP A 349 4.08 15.53 17.87
C TRP A 349 4.75 14.19 18.17
N ARG A 350 6.08 14.10 18.18
CA ARG A 350 6.82 12.85 18.46
C ARG A 350 6.39 12.13 19.75
N GLY A 351 5.85 12.85 20.74
CA GLY A 351 5.55 12.28 22.04
C GLY A 351 6.82 11.93 22.83
N LYS A 352 6.70 10.99 23.78
CA LYS A 352 7.83 10.54 24.61
C LYS A 352 8.84 9.74 23.77
N VAL A 353 10.14 10.00 24.00
CA VAL A 353 11.21 9.16 23.44
C VAL A 353 11.14 7.75 24.05
N LEU A 354 10.92 6.74 23.21
CA LEU A 354 10.92 5.33 23.61
C LEU A 354 12.35 4.76 23.64
N ILE A 355 12.64 3.90 24.61
CA ILE A 355 13.91 3.22 24.82
C ILE A 355 13.71 1.72 24.55
N ASP A 356 14.39 1.18 23.52
CA ASP A 356 14.20 -0.19 22.97
C ASP A 356 14.25 -1.34 24.00
N ARG A 357 14.91 -1.16 25.17
CA ARG A 357 15.01 -2.19 26.24
C ARG A 357 14.12 -1.95 27.46
N VAL A 358 13.34 -0.87 27.45
CA VAL A 358 12.50 -0.44 28.57
C VAL A 358 11.04 -0.36 28.15
N ASP A 359 10.79 0.22 26.98
CA ASP A 359 9.43 0.47 26.49
C ASP A 359 8.92 -0.60 25.51
N PHE A 360 9.80 -1.53 25.06
CA PHE A 360 9.48 -2.67 24.19
C PHE A 360 9.97 -3.99 24.80
#